data_AF-R6KKJ3-F1
#
_entry.id   AF-R6KKJ3-F1
#
_cell.length_a   1.000
_cell.length_b   1.000
_cell.length_c   1.000
_cell.angle_alpha   90.00
_cell.angle_beta   90.00
_cell.angle_gamma   90.00
#
_symmetry.space_group_name_H-M   'P 1'
#
loop_
_entity.id
_entity.type
_entity.pdbx_description
1 polymer ?
#
loop_
_entity_poly.entity_id
_entity_poly.type
_entity_poly.pdbx_seq_one_letter_code
_entity_poly.pdbx_strand_id
1 'polypeptide(L)' 'MLLNALNIKKEYGIQTVLDIEKLEIRDGDRIGLIGRNGAGKSTLLGVLSGRIACDEAW' A
#
# COMPACT_ATOMS: atom_id res chain seq x y z
N MET A 1 10.45 -4.15 14.45
CA MET A 1 9.39 -4.25 13.44
C MET A 1 8.89 -2.85 13.23
N LEU A 2 9.03 -2.31 12.01
CA LEU A 2 8.77 -0.90 11.74
C LEU A 2 7.33 -0.68 11.25
N LEU A 3 6.89 -1.53 10.31
CA LEU A 3 5.57 -1.43 9.71
C LEU A 3 5.04 -2.84 9.43
N ASN A 4 3.77 -3.06 9.78
CA ASN A 4 3.00 -4.23 9.39
C ASN A 4 1.64 -3.72 8.90
N ALA A 5 1.26 -4.11 7.70
CA ALA A 5 -0.03 -3.78 7.12
C ALA A 5 -0.64 -5.03 6.49
N LEU A 6 -1.90 -5.27 6.82
CA LEU A 6 -2.67 -6.43 6.37
C LEU A 6 -3.83 -5.94 5.52
N ASN A 7 -4.18 -6.73 4.51
CA ASN A 7 -5.35 -6.53 3.66
C ASN A 7 -5.48 -5.09 3.16
N ILE A 8 -4.41 -4.52 2.61
CA ILE A 8 -4.46 -3.18 2.02
C ILE A 8 -5.23 -3.28 0.71
N LYS A 9 -6.44 -2.74 0.70
CA LYS A 9 -7.24 -2.61 -0.52
C LYS A 9 -7.60 -1.17 -0.80
N LYS A 10 -7.42 -0.78 -2.07
CA LYS A 10 -7.82 0.54 -2.56
C LYS A 10 -8.38 0.45 -3.97
N GLU A 11 -9.58 1.01 -4.14
CA GLU A 11 -10.30 1.05 -5.40
C GLU A 11 -10.60 2.50 -5.79
N TYR A 12 -10.58 2.75 -7.11
CA TYR A 12 -11.04 4.01 -7.68
C TYR A 12 -12.05 3.68 -8.79
N GLY A 13 -13.33 3.85 -8.48
CA GLY A 13 -14.41 3.41 -9.36
C GLY A 13 -14.41 1.88 -9.49
N ILE A 14 -14.29 1.37 -10.72
CA ILE A 14 -14.24 -0.07 -11.00
C ILE A 14 -12.83 -0.65 -10.99
N GLN A 15 -11.80 0.18 -10.76
CA GLN A 15 -10.41 -0.24 -10.84
C GLN A 15 -9.85 -0.49 -9.44
N THR A 16 -9.46 -1.73 -9.18
CA THR A 16 -8.60 -2.06 -8.03
C THR A 16 -7.18 -1.57 -8.31
N VAL A 17 -6.69 -0.68 -7.45
CA VAL A 17 -5.36 -0.07 -7.55
C VAL A 17 -4.38 -0.69 -6.57
N LEU A 18 -4.86 -1.09 -5.39
CA LEU A 18 -4.10 -1.87 -4.42
C LEU A 18 -4.93 -3.08 -4.00
N ASP A 19 -4.29 -4.24 -4.02
CA ASP A 19 -4.78 -5.49 -3.46
C ASP A 19 -3.57 -6.24 -2.90
N ILE A 20 -3.24 -5.97 -1.64
CA ILE A 20 -2.05 -6.47 -0.97
C ILE A 20 -2.48 -7.16 0.32
N GLU A 21 -2.38 -8.50 0.33
CA GLU A 21 -2.74 -9.29 1.51
C GLU A 21 -1.87 -8.96 2.72
N LYS A 22 -0.57 -8.75 2.52
CA LYS A 22 0.38 -8.50 3.60
C LYS A 22 1.62 -7.72 3.14
N LEU A 23 2.01 -6.73 3.93
CA LEU A 23 3.27 -6.00 3.81
C LEU A 23 3.93 -5.89 5.18
N GLU A 24 5.16 -6.40 5.29
CA GLU A 24 6.00 -6.23 6.48
C GLU A 24 7.27 -5.48 6.10
N ILE A 25 7.65 -4.50 6.92
CA ILE A 25 8.91 -3.77 6.82
C ILE A 25 9.60 -3.83 8.19
N ARG A 26 10.86 -4.27 8.18
CA ARG A 26 11.69 -4.40 9.38
C ARG A 26 12.63 -3.21 9.51
N ASP A 27 13.13 -3.02 10.72
CA ASP A 27 14.11 -1.97 11.01
C ASP A 27 15.39 -2.26 10.23
N GLY A 28 15.87 -1.27 9.49
CA GLY A 28 17.07 -1.38 8.64
C GLY A 28 16.83 -1.83 7.21
N ASP A 29 15.60 -2.22 6.84
CA ASP A 29 15.27 -2.57 5.45
C ASP A 29 15.45 -1.37 4.51
N ARG A 30 15.97 -1.65 3.31
CA ARG A 30 16.01 -0.69 2.19
C ARG A 30 15.19 -1.23 1.04
N ILE A 31 13.97 -0.70 0.88
CA ILE A 31 12.98 -1.21 -0.08
C ILE A 31 12.80 -0.22 -1.22
N GLY A 32 12.87 -0.73 -2.46
CA GLY A 32 12.51 0.03 -3.67
C GLY A 32 11.09 -0.28 -4.11
N LEU A 33 10.24 0.73 -4.23
CA LEU A 33 8.89 0.59 -4.79
C LEU A 33 8.90 0.91 -6.30
N ILE A 34 8.82 -0.12 -7.13
CA ILE A 34 8.91 -0.01 -8.60
C ILE A 34 7.58 -0.39 -9.29
N GLY A 35 7.41 0.05 -10.53
CA GLY A 35 6.23 -0.24 -11.34
C GLY A 35 5.91 0.89 -12.32
N ARG A 36 5.04 0.63 -13.29
CA ARG A 36 4.61 1.63 -14.30
C ARG A 36 3.87 2.81 -13.65
N ASN A 37 3.76 3.93 -14.36
CA ASN A 37 2.87 5.02 -13.95
C ASN A 37 1.42 4.50 -13.87
N GLY A 38 0.71 4.86 -12.81
CA GLY A 38 -0.63 4.33 -12.52
C GLY A 38 -0.66 3.00 -11.76
N ALA A 39 0.46 2.32 -11.53
CA ALA A 39 0.50 1.03 -10.80
C ALA A 39 0.27 1.13 -9.28
N GLY A 40 -0.28 2.24 -8.76
CA GLY A 40 -0.61 2.38 -7.33
C GLY A 40 0.54 2.77 -6.39
N LYS A 41 1.74 3.08 -6.88
CA LYS A 41 2.89 3.41 -6.01
C LYS A 41 2.63 4.59 -5.05
N SER A 42 2.19 5.73 -5.57
CA SER A 42 1.86 6.90 -4.74
C SER A 42 0.64 6.63 -3.86
N THR A 43 -0.30 5.81 -4.33
CA THR A 43 -1.45 5.35 -3.55
C THR A 43 -1.00 4.53 -2.34
N LEU A 44 -0.09 3.58 -2.52
CA LEU A 44 0.47 2.76 -1.44
C LEU A 44 1.18 3.64 -0.41
N LEU A 45 2.04 4.56 -0.84
CA LEU A 45 2.69 5.49 0.09
C LEU A 45 1.69 6.39 0.82
N GLY A 46 0.62 6.82 0.16
CA GLY A 46 -0.46 7.57 0.78
C GLY A 46 -1.21 6.77 1.85
N VAL A 47 -1.49 5.50 1.56
CA VAL A 47 -2.11 4.57 2.51
C VAL A 47 -1.20 4.33 3.72
N LEU A 48 0.06 3.93 3.49
CA LEU A 48 1.01 3.62 4.57
C LEU A 48 1.33 4.84 5.46
N SER A 49 1.20 6.05 4.93
CA SER A 49 1.38 7.31 5.69
C SER A 49 0.10 7.85 6.31
N GLY A 50 -1.04 7.17 6.17
CA GLY A 50 -2.34 7.60 6.69
C GLY A 50 -2.97 8.79 5.96
N ARG A 51 -2.43 9.21 4.81
CA ARG A 51 -2.97 10.31 3.99
C ARG A 51 -4.12 9.87 3.10
N ILE A 52 -4.22 8.58 2.79
CA ILE A 52 -5.30 7.97 2.01
C ILE A 52 -5.89 6.84 2.86
N ALA A 53 -7.22 6.84 3.00
CA ALA A 53 -7.92 5.72 3.65
C ALA A 53 -7.99 4.51 2.71
N CYS A 54 -7.73 3.33 3.27
CA CYS A 54 -8.09 2.06 2.62
C CYS A 54 -9.62 1.93 2.54
N ASP A 55 -10.09 1.20 1.52
CA ASP A 55 -11.51 0.89 1.37
C ASP A 55 -11.90 -0.37 2.15
N GLU A 56 -10.96 -1.31 2.27
CA GLU A 56 -10.99 -2.41 3.24
C GLU A 56 -9.64 -2.39 3.97
N ALA A 57 -9.67 -2.24 5.31
CA ALA A 57 -8.51 -2.44 6.18
C ALA A 57 -9.01 -3.00 7.51
N TRP A 58 -8.50 -4.18 7.89
CA TRP A 58 -8.74 -4.81 9.19
C TRP A 58 -7.42 -4.89 9.96
#